data_AF-A0A2T0JSC3-F1
#
_entry.id   AF-A0A2T0JSC3-F1
#
_cell.length_a   1.000
_cell.length_b   1.000
_cell.length_c   1.000
_cell.angle_alpha   90.00
_cell.angle_beta   90.00
_cell.angle_gamma   90.00
#
_symmetry.space_group_name_H-M   'P 1'
#
loop_
_entity.id
_entity.type
_entity.pdbx_description
1 polymer ?
#
loop_
_entity_poly.entity_id
_entity_poly.type
_entity_poly.pdbx_seq_one_letter_code
_entity_poly.pdbx_strand_id
1 'polypeptide(L)'
;MWVIFPSFIDGEMSAPLDEFGQELREPRGRQPALSWGFRARNDLYNIRSLRIRFFQDFGSVQDQLTELSAIADTLFESLHTVQQWGAILGGQLSADPGDVLSRGTTLRIATTLHPVQSGFGGVQHSLSLGGIVGLKRHQVAEIFDRVSTGQGIPPERQLLLSARAGLFENDFRRSVIDAGTAAEVALATSISRQLKARAVSTSFIESAIINANGVAGLTALAISLGDAVPVSKNRVADRLAKVRNRAAHGGVVPSPDEAHSAYALARTLVDHACPLDIPTDQ
;
A
#
# COMPACT_ATOMS: atom_id res chain seq x y z
N MET A 1 14.01 17.83 3.76
CA MET A 1 13.43 17.00 4.84
C MET A 1 13.63 15.55 4.47
N TRP A 2 14.43 14.81 5.24
CA TRP A 2 14.74 13.40 4.97
C TRP A 2 14.00 12.57 6.02
N VAL A 3 12.99 11.80 5.60
CA VAL A 3 12.43 10.75 6.45
C VAL A 3 13.38 9.57 6.32
N ILE A 4 14.18 9.34 7.36
CA ILE A 4 15.19 8.29 7.34
C ILE A 4 14.49 6.96 7.62
N PHE A 5 14.31 6.16 6.58
CA PHE A 5 13.95 4.76 6.72
C PHE A 5 15.20 3.95 7.11
N PRO A 6 15.06 2.87 7.89
CA PRO A 6 16.18 2.00 8.18
C PRO A 6 16.76 1.42 6.87
N SER A 7 18.08 1.46 6.74
CA SER A 7 18.80 0.78 5.67
C SER A 7 19.00 -0.69 6.03
N PHE A 8 18.84 -1.59 5.06
CA PHE A 8 19.23 -2.99 5.23
C PHE A 8 20.67 -3.16 4.74
N ILE A 9 21.58 -3.56 5.63
CA ILE A 9 22.96 -3.91 5.29
C ILE A 9 23.17 -5.38 5.70
N ASP A 10 23.61 -6.22 4.75
CA ASP A 10 24.03 -7.63 4.91
C ASP A 10 23.08 -8.66 5.53
N GLY A 11 21.91 -8.30 6.05
CA GLY A 11 21.27 -9.28 6.95
C GLY A 11 20.41 -8.65 8.03
N GLU A 12 20.81 -7.46 8.41
CA GLU A 12 20.31 -6.78 9.59
C GLU A 12 19.88 -5.36 9.18
N MET A 13 18.81 -4.85 9.80
CA MET A 13 18.56 -3.41 9.72
C MET A 13 19.61 -2.76 10.62
N SER A 14 20.56 -2.06 10.02
CA SER A 14 21.50 -1.23 10.77
C SER A 14 20.80 0.06 11.20
N ALA A 15 21.29 0.65 12.30
CA ALA A 15 20.83 1.98 12.67
C ALA A 15 21.09 2.92 11.48
N PRO A 16 20.13 3.78 11.10
CA PRO A 16 20.36 4.68 10.01
C PRO A 16 21.64 5.48 10.21
N LEU A 17 22.38 5.67 9.13
CA LEU A 17 23.60 6.48 9.15
C LEU A 17 23.22 7.94 9.34
N ASP A 18 24.01 8.66 10.13
CA ASP A 18 23.94 10.12 10.18
C ASP A 18 24.51 10.74 8.88
N GLU A 19 24.45 12.07 8.80
CA GLU A 19 24.98 12.83 7.66
C GLU A 19 26.49 12.67 7.43
N PHE A 20 27.20 12.03 8.36
CA PHE A 20 28.61 11.70 8.29
C PHE A 20 28.87 10.22 7.99
N GLY A 21 27.83 9.44 7.68
CA GLY A 21 27.94 8.02 7.40
C GLY A 21 28.18 7.15 8.64
N GLN A 22 27.92 7.66 9.85
CA GLN A 22 28.07 6.91 11.09
C GLN A 22 26.73 6.36 11.59
N GLU A 23 26.72 5.13 12.10
CA GLU A 23 25.53 4.56 12.73
C GLU A 23 25.06 5.40 13.92
N LEU A 24 23.76 5.74 13.95
CA LEU A 24 23.14 6.44 15.07
C LEU A 24 23.18 5.58 16.35
N ARG A 25 24.18 5.83 17.21
CA ARG A 25 24.40 5.10 18.47
C ARG A 25 23.20 5.21 19.44
N GLU A 26 22.89 4.12 20.14
CA GLU A 26 21.94 4.14 21.26
C GLU A 26 22.38 5.11 22.38
N PRO A 27 21.44 5.84 23.01
CA PRO A 27 21.77 6.63 24.18
C PRO A 27 22.12 5.68 25.34
N ARG A 28 23.31 5.85 25.92
CA ARG A 28 23.74 5.13 27.12
C ARG A 28 22.75 5.38 28.27
N GLY A 29 21.91 4.40 28.57
CA GLY A 29 20.99 4.40 29.70
C GLY A 29 20.61 2.96 30.09
N ARG A 30 20.48 2.69 31.39
CA ARG A 30 20.28 1.35 32.00
C ARG A 30 18.92 0.71 31.66
N GLN A 31 18.66 0.40 30.40
CA GLN A 31 17.70 -0.63 30.02
C GLN A 31 18.42 -1.65 29.14
N PRO A 32 18.25 -2.96 29.41
CA PRO A 32 18.97 -3.99 28.67
C PRO A 32 18.49 -4.01 27.21
N ALA A 33 19.43 -3.74 26.30
CA ALA A 33 19.39 -4.09 24.88
C ALA A 33 18.06 -3.84 24.17
N LEU A 34 17.61 -2.58 24.12
CA LEU A 34 16.57 -2.16 23.18
C LEU A 34 17.25 -1.64 21.92
N SER A 35 17.78 -2.58 21.14
CA SER A 35 18.26 -2.37 19.78
C SER A 35 17.29 -1.44 19.04
N TRP A 36 17.84 -0.47 18.31
CA TRP A 36 17.11 0.08 17.17
C TRP A 36 16.54 -1.08 16.35
N GLY A 37 15.27 -0.99 15.99
CA GLY A 37 14.73 -1.87 14.99
C GLY A 37 13.73 -2.92 15.44
N PHE A 38 13.13 -3.42 14.37
CA PHE A 38 12.25 -4.56 14.21
C PHE A 38 12.56 -5.73 15.15
N ARG A 39 11.51 -6.31 15.75
CA ARG A 39 11.57 -7.62 16.39
C ARG A 39 10.54 -8.54 15.76
N ALA A 40 10.99 -9.47 14.93
CA ALA A 40 10.20 -10.65 14.58
C ALA A 40 9.98 -11.49 15.83
N ARG A 41 8.74 -11.54 16.31
CA ARG A 41 8.23 -12.68 17.06
C ARG A 41 7.00 -13.14 16.30
N ASN A 42 7.00 -14.39 15.83
CA ASN A 42 5.83 -15.01 15.19
C ASN A 42 5.29 -14.23 13.99
N ASP A 43 6.13 -13.97 12.98
CA ASP A 43 5.75 -13.32 11.70
C ASP A 43 5.20 -11.88 11.80
N LEU A 44 5.28 -11.26 12.98
CA LEU A 44 4.86 -9.88 13.21
C LEU A 44 6.04 -8.91 13.13
N TYR A 45 5.93 -7.92 12.23
CA TYR A 45 6.88 -6.82 12.07
C TYR A 45 6.47 -5.61 12.89
N ASN A 46 7.09 -5.41 14.06
CA ASN A 46 6.78 -4.29 14.94
C ASN A 46 7.79 -3.15 14.76
N ILE A 47 7.31 -1.95 14.40
CA ILE A 47 8.06 -0.70 14.55
C ILE A 47 7.79 -0.19 15.97
N ARG A 48 8.77 -0.30 16.87
CA ARG A 48 8.57 0.05 18.29
C ARG A 48 8.71 1.54 18.58
N SER A 49 9.56 2.23 17.83
CA SER A 49 9.78 3.67 17.96
C SER A 49 10.43 4.22 16.70
N LEU A 50 9.98 5.38 16.23
CA LEU A 50 10.72 6.21 15.30
C LEU A 50 11.25 7.43 16.06
N ARG A 51 12.51 7.79 15.83
CA ARG A 51 13.09 9.03 16.36
C ARG A 51 13.56 9.88 15.20
N ILE A 52 13.00 11.08 15.09
CA ILE A 52 13.44 12.11 14.15
C ILE A 52 14.34 13.07 14.93
N ARG A 53 15.56 13.30 14.43
CA ARG A 53 16.48 14.29 14.98
C ARG A 53 16.54 15.45 14.02
N PHE A 54 16.47 16.65 14.59
CA PHE A 54 16.58 17.90 13.86
C PHE A 54 17.95 18.50 14.11
N PHE A 55 18.59 18.98 13.04
CA PHE A 55 19.92 19.58 13.09
C PHE A 55 19.88 21.11 12.91
N GLN A 56 18.69 21.71 12.75
CA GLN A 56 18.52 23.15 12.62
C GLN A 56 17.79 23.74 13.83
N ASP A 57 18.21 24.95 14.23
CA ASP A 57 17.44 25.80 15.14
C ASP A 57 16.17 26.25 14.40
N PHE A 58 15.07 25.59 14.72
CA PHE A 58 13.76 26.06 14.30
C PHE A 58 13.42 27.35 15.03
N GLY A 59 12.92 28.34 14.29
CA GLY A 59 12.58 29.68 14.76
C GLY A 59 11.65 29.72 15.99
N SER A 60 10.39 30.09 15.80
CA SER A 60 9.46 30.15 16.93
C SER A 60 8.97 28.74 17.33
N VAL A 61 8.46 28.59 18.55
CA VAL A 61 7.80 27.34 19.01
C VAL A 61 6.63 26.96 18.09
N GLN A 62 5.93 27.94 17.52
CA GLN A 62 4.82 27.68 16.61
C GLN A 62 5.31 27.12 15.26
N ASP A 63 6.43 27.63 14.74
CA ASP A 63 7.06 27.11 13.51
C ASP A 63 7.53 25.67 13.74
N GLN A 64 8.13 25.39 14.89
CA GLN A 64 8.50 24.05 15.34
C GLN A 64 7.29 23.11 15.31
N LEU A 65 6.20 23.46 16.00
CA LEU A 65 5.01 22.63 16.07
C LEU A 65 4.39 22.36 14.69
N THR A 66 4.41 23.35 13.80
CA THR A 66 3.87 23.22 12.44
C THR A 66 4.69 22.24 11.61
N GLU A 67 6.02 22.39 11.59
CA GLU A 67 6.91 21.49 10.86
C GLU A 67 6.84 20.06 11.41
N LEU A 68 6.78 19.94 12.73
CA LEU A 68 6.62 18.67 13.42
C LEU A 68 5.31 17.96 13.08
N SER A 69 4.20 18.70 12.97
CA SER A 69 2.93 18.15 12.51
C SER A 69 3.05 17.63 11.07
N ALA A 70 3.63 18.42 10.17
CA ALA A 70 3.82 18.01 8.77
C ALA A 70 4.66 16.73 8.65
N ILE A 71 5.70 16.59 9.47
CA ILE A 71 6.53 15.37 9.52
C ILE A 71 5.74 14.19 10.06
N ALA A 72 4.96 14.38 11.12
CA ALA A 72 4.13 13.33 11.69
C ALA A 72 3.08 12.84 10.67
N ASP A 73 2.47 13.76 9.93
CA ASP A 73 1.49 13.45 8.88
C ASP A 73 2.16 12.68 7.72
N THR A 74 3.32 13.17 7.24
CA THR A 74 4.11 12.49 6.19
C THR A 74 4.52 11.08 6.59
N LEU A 75 4.94 10.90 7.85
CA LEU A 75 5.29 9.59 8.39
C LEU A 75 4.07 8.67 8.45
N PHE A 76 2.93 9.19 8.92
CA PHE A 76 1.70 8.42 9.02
C PHE A 76 1.24 7.92 7.64
N GLU A 77 1.25 8.81 6.65
CA GLU A 77 0.94 8.48 5.25
C GLU A 77 1.91 7.43 4.69
N SER A 78 3.21 7.56 4.98
CA SER A 78 4.23 6.60 4.56
C SER A 78 3.98 5.22 5.18
N LEU A 79 3.73 5.16 6.50
CA LEU A 79 3.46 3.90 7.19
C LEU A 79 2.15 3.26 6.72
N HIS A 80 1.14 4.07 6.42
CA HIS A 80 -0.10 3.58 5.83
C HIS A 80 0.14 2.97 4.45
N THR A 81 0.98 3.62 3.63
CA THR A 81 1.35 3.09 2.32
C THR A 81 2.13 1.78 2.45
N VAL A 82 3.03 1.65 3.44
CA VAL A 82 3.72 0.38 3.78
C VAL A 82 2.72 -0.72 4.15
N GLN A 83 1.72 -0.43 4.98
CA GLN A 83 0.68 -1.40 5.35
C GLN A 83 -0.09 -1.90 4.14
N GLN A 84 -0.53 -0.97 3.29
CA GLN A 84 -1.32 -1.29 2.11
C GLN A 84 -0.50 -2.10 1.08
N TRP A 85 0.77 -1.75 0.88
CA TRP A 85 1.70 -2.58 0.10
C TRP A 85 1.85 -3.98 0.70
N GLY A 86 2.00 -4.07 2.02
CA GLY A 86 2.06 -5.35 2.73
C GLY A 86 0.80 -6.19 2.52
N ALA A 87 -0.38 -5.57 2.56
CA ALA A 87 -1.67 -6.22 2.30
C ALA A 87 -1.77 -6.75 0.86
N ILE A 88 -1.29 -5.97 -0.12
CA ILE A 88 -1.24 -6.37 -1.53
C ILE A 88 -0.33 -7.58 -1.71
N LEU A 89 0.91 -7.52 -1.21
CA LEU A 89 1.90 -8.58 -1.38
C LEU A 89 1.55 -9.84 -0.58
N GLY A 90 1.01 -9.65 0.62
CA GLY A 90 0.55 -10.72 1.49
C GLY A 90 -0.73 -11.39 1.01
N GLY A 91 -1.44 -10.77 0.05
CA GLY A 91 -2.75 -11.22 -0.37
C GLY A 91 -3.70 -11.32 0.83
N GLN A 92 -3.65 -10.37 1.77
CA GLN A 92 -4.53 -10.27 2.94
C GLN A 92 -5.07 -8.85 3.13
N LEU A 93 -6.16 -8.69 3.88
CA LEU A 93 -6.65 -7.36 4.22
C LEU A 93 -5.67 -6.75 5.22
N SER A 94 -5.27 -5.50 4.99
CA SER A 94 -4.82 -4.68 6.12
C SER A 94 -6.02 -4.56 7.04
N ALA A 95 -5.86 -4.90 8.33
CA ALA A 95 -6.81 -4.42 9.31
C ALA A 95 -6.95 -2.90 9.10
N ASP A 96 -8.18 -2.39 9.11
CA ASP A 96 -8.41 -0.96 8.94
C ASP A 96 -7.56 -0.24 10.00
N PRO A 97 -6.65 0.68 9.60
CA PRO A 97 -5.93 1.49 10.56
C PRO A 97 -6.86 2.19 11.55
N GLY A 98 -8.13 2.43 11.22
CA GLY A 98 -9.12 2.98 12.16
C GLY A 98 -9.35 2.16 13.42
N ASP A 99 -9.25 0.82 13.36
CA ASP A 99 -9.55 -0.08 14.49
C ASP A 99 -8.29 -0.54 15.24
N VAL A 100 -7.11 -0.53 14.59
CA VAL A 100 -5.84 -0.98 15.20
C VAL A 100 -4.87 0.17 15.47
N LEU A 101 -4.94 1.28 14.71
CA LEU A 101 -4.23 2.51 15.05
C LEU A 101 -5.13 3.32 15.99
N SER A 102 -4.97 3.04 17.28
CA SER A 102 -5.29 4.06 18.28
C SER A 102 -4.55 5.33 17.88
N ARG A 103 -5.30 6.34 17.43
CA ARG A 103 -4.79 7.66 17.01
C ARG A 103 -4.06 8.30 18.18
N GLY A 104 -2.76 8.07 18.26
CA GLY A 104 -1.89 8.63 19.27
C GLY A 104 -0.46 8.64 18.76
N THR A 105 -0.14 9.52 17.81
CA THR A 105 1.26 9.76 17.45
C THR A 105 1.85 10.67 18.52
N THR A 106 2.68 10.11 19.39
CA THR A 106 3.44 10.91 20.35
C THR A 106 4.75 11.34 19.71
N LEU A 107 4.87 12.62 19.40
CA LEU A 107 6.16 13.21 19.11
C LEU A 107 6.88 13.51 20.43
N ARG A 108 8.09 12.98 20.61
CA ARG A 108 8.97 13.34 21.72
C ARG A 108 10.14 14.16 21.18
N ILE A 109 10.14 15.45 21.48
CA ILE A 109 11.24 16.35 21.17
C ILE A 109 12.17 16.37 22.38
N ALA A 110 13.42 15.98 22.21
CA ALA A 110 14.46 16.20 23.20
C ALA A 110 15.26 17.42 22.75
N THR A 111 15.15 18.54 23.47
CA THR A 111 15.98 19.72 23.21
C THR A 111 17.22 19.69 24.11
N THR A 112 18.34 20.20 23.60
CA THR A 112 19.62 20.26 24.33
C THR A 112 19.62 21.30 25.46
N LEU A 113 18.73 22.29 25.38
CA LEU A 113 18.71 23.45 26.28
C LEU A 113 17.91 23.22 27.57
N HIS A 114 16.88 22.36 27.54
CA HIS A 114 16.12 21.99 28.72
C HIS A 114 15.67 20.52 28.64
N PRO A 115 16.06 19.63 29.58
CA PRO A 115 15.52 18.28 29.68
C PRO A 115 14.10 18.31 30.26
N VAL A 116 13.21 19.11 29.67
CA VAL A 116 11.79 19.05 29.98
C VAL A 116 11.23 17.88 29.19
N GLN A 117 11.02 16.76 29.89
CA GLN A 117 10.12 15.71 29.44
C GLN A 117 8.69 16.27 29.46
N SER A 118 8.31 17.14 28.52
CA SER A 118 6.91 17.40 28.24
C SER A 118 6.37 16.24 27.40
N GLY A 119 6.27 15.07 28.03
CA GLY A 119 5.57 13.93 27.46
C GLY A 119 4.07 14.12 27.64
N PHE A 120 3.37 14.60 26.62
CA PHE A 120 1.98 14.18 26.46
C PHE A 120 1.99 12.68 26.15
N GLY A 121 1.03 11.94 26.73
CA GLY A 121 1.02 10.47 26.91
C GLY A 121 1.66 9.67 25.77
N GLY A 122 2.59 8.80 26.13
CA GLY A 122 3.23 7.88 25.18
C GLY A 122 2.25 6.82 24.71
N VAL A 123 1.94 6.81 23.42
CA VAL A 123 1.24 5.73 22.75
C VAL A 123 2.23 5.06 21.80
N GLN A 124 2.35 3.75 21.96
CA GLN A 124 3.13 2.89 21.08
C GLN A 124 2.27 2.59 19.86
N HIS A 125 2.71 3.03 18.67
CA HIS A 125 2.11 2.57 17.42
C HIS A 125 2.62 1.17 17.12
N SER A 126 1.84 0.16 17.51
CA SER A 126 2.11 -1.19 17.06
C SER A 126 1.60 -1.31 15.63
N LEU A 127 2.52 -1.22 14.66
CA LEU A 127 2.25 -1.72 13.32
C LEU A 127 2.15 -3.23 13.41
N SER A 128 0.95 -3.77 13.62
CA SER A 128 0.72 -5.20 13.44
C SER A 128 0.39 -5.42 11.97
N LEU A 129 1.35 -5.95 11.21
CA LEU A 129 1.07 -6.69 9.98
C LEU A 129 0.42 -8.05 10.35
N GLY A 130 -0.64 -7.99 11.16
CA GLY A 130 -1.31 -9.14 11.71
C GLY A 130 -2.18 -9.80 10.66
N GLY A 131 -2.06 -11.12 10.52
CA GLY A 131 -2.85 -11.87 9.56
C GLY A 131 -2.38 -11.68 8.12
N ILE A 132 -1.11 -11.32 7.89
CA ILE A 132 -0.42 -11.48 6.61
C ILE A 132 0.36 -12.81 6.67
N VAL A 133 0.22 -13.70 5.70
CA VAL A 133 1.15 -14.82 5.48
C VAL A 133 2.53 -14.19 5.48
N GLY A 134 3.34 -14.51 6.50
CA GLY A 134 4.50 -13.70 6.87
C GLY A 134 5.27 -13.23 5.65
N LEU A 135 5.26 -11.91 5.41
CA LEU A 135 6.03 -11.34 4.31
C LEU A 135 7.48 -11.74 4.52
N LYS A 136 8.14 -12.13 3.44
CA LYS A 136 9.57 -12.42 3.46
C LYS A 136 10.33 -11.12 3.65
N ARG A 137 11.53 -11.22 4.22
CA ARG A 137 12.37 -10.06 4.51
C ARG A 137 12.64 -9.19 3.27
N HIS A 138 12.92 -9.80 2.12
CA HIS A 138 13.15 -9.04 0.88
C HIS A 138 11.89 -8.30 0.42
N GLN A 139 10.69 -8.87 0.62
CA GLN A 139 9.43 -8.20 0.30
C GLN A 139 9.22 -6.98 1.19
N VAL A 140 9.50 -7.10 2.49
CA VAL A 140 9.41 -5.96 3.41
C VAL A 140 10.40 -4.86 3.01
N ALA A 141 11.64 -5.20 2.69
CA ALA A 141 12.64 -4.24 2.23
C ALA A 141 12.19 -3.52 0.95
N GLU A 142 11.67 -4.25 -0.04
CA GLU A 142 11.14 -3.72 -1.28
C GLU A 142 9.98 -2.73 -1.04
N ILE A 143 9.06 -3.03 -0.11
CA ILE A 143 7.98 -2.11 0.25
C ILE A 143 8.55 -0.77 0.76
N PHE A 144 9.52 -0.84 1.68
CA PHE A 144 10.14 0.37 2.22
C PHE A 144 10.88 1.16 1.15
N ASP A 145 11.58 0.49 0.23
CA ASP A 145 12.25 1.15 -0.89
C ASP A 145 11.25 1.92 -1.77
N ARG A 146 10.15 1.27 -2.16
CA ARG A 146 9.06 1.88 -2.93
C ARG A 146 8.47 3.09 -2.22
N VAL A 147 8.13 2.96 -0.94
CA VAL A 147 7.55 4.08 -0.18
C VAL A 147 8.56 5.21 -0.02
N SER A 148 9.84 4.90 0.23
CA SER A 148 10.89 5.91 0.37
C SER A 148 11.18 6.69 -0.91
N THR A 149 10.96 6.06 -2.07
CA THR A 149 11.07 6.70 -3.40
C THR A 149 9.78 7.39 -3.85
N GLY A 150 8.75 7.44 -2.98
CA GLY A 150 7.48 8.09 -3.26
C GLY A 150 6.57 7.28 -4.20
N GLN A 151 6.84 5.98 -4.40
CA GLN A 151 5.95 5.12 -5.17
C GLN A 151 4.69 4.80 -4.36
N GLY A 152 3.60 5.47 -4.73
CA GLY A 152 2.26 5.15 -4.26
C GLY A 152 1.78 3.79 -4.78
N ILE A 153 0.63 3.38 -4.28
CA ILE A 153 0.01 2.11 -4.67
C ILE A 153 -0.72 2.28 -6.00
N PRO A 154 -0.55 1.34 -6.96
CA PRO A 154 -1.29 1.40 -8.20
C PRO A 154 -2.81 1.42 -7.95
N PRO A 155 -3.57 2.27 -8.64
CA PRO A 155 -5.00 2.49 -8.35
C PRO A 155 -5.83 1.20 -8.47
N GLU A 156 -5.52 0.31 -9.42
CA GLU A 156 -6.17 -0.99 -9.56
C GLU A 156 -5.95 -1.89 -8.33
N ARG A 157 -4.80 -1.78 -7.66
CA ARG A 157 -4.49 -2.54 -6.44
C ARG A 157 -5.21 -1.96 -5.24
N GLN A 158 -5.30 -0.64 -5.16
CA GLN A 158 -6.10 0.04 -4.13
C GLN A 158 -7.58 -0.32 -4.25
N LEU A 159 -8.13 -0.36 -5.47
CA LEU A 159 -9.50 -0.80 -5.73
C LEU A 159 -9.71 -2.28 -5.35
N LEU A 160 -8.74 -3.17 -5.61
CA LEU A 160 -8.83 -4.56 -5.13
C LEU A 160 -8.82 -4.66 -3.61
N LEU A 161 -8.00 -3.87 -2.91
CA LEU A 161 -8.03 -3.82 -1.44
C LEU A 161 -9.41 -3.37 -0.93
N SER A 162 -9.97 -2.30 -1.52
CA SER A 162 -11.32 -1.83 -1.17
C SER A 162 -12.39 -2.88 -1.46
N ALA A 163 -12.31 -3.54 -2.63
CA ALA A 163 -13.23 -4.60 -3.00
C ALA A 163 -13.22 -5.76 -2.00
N ARG A 164 -12.04 -6.11 -1.52
CA ARG A 164 -11.86 -7.15 -0.50
C ARG A 164 -12.39 -6.72 0.86
N ALA A 165 -12.19 -5.46 1.25
CA ALA A 165 -12.73 -4.94 2.50
C ALA A 165 -14.26 -5.05 2.49
N GLY A 166 -14.89 -4.71 1.36
CA GLY A 166 -16.32 -4.92 1.15
C GLY A 166 -16.77 -6.38 1.31
N LEU A 167 -15.98 -7.37 0.90
CA LEU A 167 -16.32 -8.79 1.16
C LEU A 167 -16.34 -9.10 2.65
N PHE A 168 -15.35 -8.60 3.40
CA PHE A 168 -15.20 -8.85 4.84
C PHE A 168 -16.29 -8.15 5.65
N GLU A 169 -16.66 -6.93 5.24
CA GLU A 169 -17.73 -6.13 5.83
C GLU A 169 -19.14 -6.60 5.44
N ASN A 170 -19.25 -7.62 4.56
CA ASN A 170 -20.49 -8.05 3.90
C ASN A 170 -21.17 -6.95 3.05
N ASP A 171 -20.45 -5.90 2.67
CA ASP A 171 -20.87 -4.94 1.64
C ASP A 171 -20.53 -5.50 0.24
N PHE A 172 -21.31 -6.51 -0.17
CA PHE A 172 -21.15 -7.18 -1.45
C PHE A 172 -21.37 -6.26 -2.65
N ARG A 173 -22.17 -5.20 -2.48
CA ARG A 173 -22.41 -4.22 -3.55
C ARG A 173 -21.16 -3.40 -3.81
N ARG A 174 -20.58 -2.79 -2.77
CA ARG A 174 -19.30 -2.08 -2.87
C ARG A 174 -18.20 -3.01 -3.41
N SER A 175 -18.12 -4.22 -2.86
CA SER A 175 -17.11 -5.20 -3.27
C SER A 175 -17.09 -5.46 -4.77
N VAL A 176 -18.24 -5.75 -5.37
CA VAL A 176 -18.33 -6.04 -6.81
C VAL A 176 -18.04 -4.80 -7.68
N ILE A 177 -18.48 -3.62 -7.24
CA ILE A 177 -18.23 -2.36 -7.97
C ILE A 177 -16.73 -2.08 -8.00
N ASP A 178 -16.06 -2.15 -6.85
CA ASP A 178 -14.63 -1.89 -6.73
C ASP A 178 -13.82 -2.96 -7.47
N ALA A 179 -14.21 -4.24 -7.39
CA ALA A 179 -13.56 -5.33 -8.12
C ALA A 179 -13.65 -5.14 -9.63
N GLY A 180 -14.84 -4.81 -10.15
CA GLY A 180 -15.03 -4.52 -11.57
C GLY A 180 -14.19 -3.33 -12.02
N THR A 181 -14.19 -2.25 -11.24
CA THR A 181 -13.43 -1.03 -11.53
C THR A 181 -11.92 -1.30 -11.51
N ALA A 182 -11.43 -2.12 -10.56
CA ALA A 182 -10.03 -2.54 -10.52
C ALA A 182 -9.60 -3.24 -11.81
N ALA A 183 -10.40 -4.19 -12.29
CA ALA A 183 -10.12 -4.90 -13.53
C ALA A 183 -10.15 -3.98 -14.77
N GLU A 184 -11.07 -3.00 -14.81
CA GLU A 184 -11.13 -2.00 -15.88
C GLU A 184 -9.86 -1.13 -15.91
N VAL A 185 -9.44 -0.60 -14.75
CA VAL A 185 -8.23 0.22 -14.63
C VAL A 185 -6.98 -0.58 -15.02
N ALA A 186 -6.86 -1.83 -14.57
CA ALA A 186 -5.71 -2.67 -14.90
C ALA A 186 -5.63 -3.00 -16.40
N LEU A 187 -6.75 -3.42 -17.00
CA LEU A 187 -6.80 -3.71 -18.44
C LEU A 187 -6.54 -2.46 -19.28
N ALA A 188 -7.14 -1.33 -18.93
CA ALA A 188 -6.92 -0.06 -19.62
C ALA A 188 -5.44 0.38 -19.53
N THR A 189 -4.80 0.20 -18.37
CA THR A 189 -3.37 0.47 -18.17
C THR A 189 -2.49 -0.44 -19.03
N SER A 190 -2.76 -1.75 -19.04
CA SER A 190 -2.02 -2.71 -19.88
C SER A 190 -2.18 -2.41 -21.38
N ILE A 191 -3.41 -2.17 -21.83
CA ILE A 191 -3.71 -1.81 -23.24
C ILE A 191 -2.99 -0.52 -23.62
N SER A 192 -3.04 0.49 -22.76
CA SER A 192 -2.31 1.76 -22.97
C SER A 192 -0.82 1.53 -23.13
N ARG A 193 -0.21 0.71 -22.27
CA ARG A 193 1.22 0.37 -22.33
C ARG A 193 1.56 -0.36 -23.64
N GLN A 194 0.75 -1.35 -24.05
CA GLN A 194 0.95 -2.10 -25.29
C GLN A 194 0.83 -1.22 -26.54
N LEU A 195 -0.18 -0.34 -26.60
CA LEU A 195 -0.38 0.57 -27.72
C LEU A 195 0.70 1.65 -27.78
N LYS A 196 1.12 2.21 -26.64
CA LYS A 196 2.25 3.15 -26.56
C LYS A 196 3.55 2.52 -27.06
N ALA A 197 3.82 1.26 -26.71
CA ALA A 197 4.99 0.53 -27.21
C ALA A 197 4.98 0.34 -28.74
N ARG A 198 3.80 0.45 -29.38
CA ARG A 198 3.63 0.44 -30.85
C ARG A 198 3.55 1.84 -31.46
N ALA A 199 3.94 2.88 -30.71
CA ALA A 199 3.90 4.28 -31.12
C ALA A 199 2.50 4.78 -31.56
N VAL A 200 1.43 4.20 -31.02
CA VAL A 200 0.05 4.68 -31.24
C VAL A 200 -0.19 5.96 -30.46
N SER A 201 -0.90 6.92 -31.05
CA SER A 201 -1.16 8.22 -30.42
C SER A 201 -2.03 8.11 -29.17
N THR A 202 -1.74 8.95 -28.16
CA THR A 202 -2.51 8.98 -26.90
C THR A 202 -4.01 9.19 -27.12
N SER A 203 -4.39 10.07 -28.05
CA SER A 203 -5.80 10.35 -28.37
C SER A 203 -6.54 9.13 -28.93
N PHE A 204 -5.86 8.31 -29.75
CA PHE A 204 -6.44 7.07 -30.25
C PHE A 204 -6.56 6.03 -29.13
N ILE A 205 -5.56 5.93 -28.24
CA ILE A 205 -5.58 5.02 -27.10
C ILE A 205 -6.77 5.33 -26.18
N GLU A 206 -6.95 6.59 -25.81
CA GLU A 206 -8.07 7.04 -24.98
C GLU A 206 -9.41 6.72 -25.64
N SER A 207 -9.54 7.01 -26.95
CA SER A 207 -10.74 6.72 -27.72
C SER A 207 -11.03 5.20 -27.77
N ALA A 208 -10.00 4.36 -27.95
CA ALA A 208 -10.15 2.91 -27.99
C ALA A 208 -10.59 2.35 -26.63
N ILE A 209 -10.06 2.87 -25.53
CA ILE A 209 -10.42 2.47 -24.16
C ILE A 209 -11.86 2.87 -23.85
N ILE A 210 -12.27 4.09 -24.21
CA ILE A 210 -13.66 4.56 -24.03
C ILE A 210 -14.64 3.68 -24.83
N ASN A 211 -14.33 3.42 -26.10
CA ASN A 211 -15.18 2.62 -26.99
C ASN A 211 -15.26 1.14 -26.61
N ALA A 212 -14.38 0.65 -25.72
CA ALA A 212 -14.43 -0.72 -25.24
C ALA A 212 -15.63 -0.98 -24.30
N ASN A 213 -16.31 0.05 -23.77
CA ASN A 213 -17.56 -0.10 -23.00
C ASN A 213 -17.45 -1.04 -21.78
N GLY A 214 -16.39 -0.85 -20.98
CA GLY A 214 -16.19 -1.55 -19.69
C GLY A 214 -15.40 -2.85 -19.79
N VAL A 215 -15.34 -3.59 -18.66
CA VAL A 215 -14.38 -4.70 -18.47
C VAL A 215 -14.44 -5.80 -19.53
N ALA A 216 -15.63 -6.15 -20.02
CA ALA A 216 -15.79 -7.23 -21.00
C ALA A 216 -15.28 -6.84 -22.39
N GLY A 217 -15.46 -5.57 -22.81
CA GLY A 217 -14.91 -5.11 -24.07
C GLY A 217 -13.44 -4.73 -23.96
N LEU A 218 -12.96 -4.25 -22.80
CA LEU A 218 -11.52 -4.10 -22.54
C LEU A 218 -10.81 -5.46 -22.62
N THR A 219 -11.41 -6.51 -22.07
CA THR A 219 -10.89 -7.89 -22.21
C THR A 219 -10.81 -8.31 -23.68
N ALA A 220 -11.86 -8.03 -24.46
CA ALA A 220 -11.87 -8.35 -25.89
C ALA A 220 -10.80 -7.57 -26.68
N LEU A 221 -10.58 -6.30 -26.32
CA LEU A 221 -9.55 -5.46 -26.90
C LEU A 221 -8.14 -5.94 -26.54
N ALA A 222 -7.90 -6.33 -25.29
CA ALA A 222 -6.62 -6.93 -24.89
C ALA A 222 -6.32 -8.20 -25.70
N ILE A 223 -7.30 -9.09 -25.83
CA ILE A 223 -7.17 -10.32 -26.64
C ILE A 223 -6.89 -9.98 -28.12
N SER A 224 -7.58 -8.99 -28.70
CA SER A 224 -7.34 -8.60 -30.10
C SER A 224 -5.98 -7.96 -30.35
N LEU A 225 -5.36 -7.40 -29.30
CA LEU A 225 -3.97 -6.92 -29.33
C LEU A 225 -2.94 -8.06 -29.18
N GLY A 226 -3.38 -9.30 -28.96
CA GLY A 226 -2.53 -10.48 -28.79
C GLY A 226 -2.22 -10.82 -27.35
N ASP A 227 -2.89 -10.20 -26.37
CA ASP A 227 -2.70 -10.50 -24.95
C ASP A 227 -3.31 -11.86 -24.58
N ALA A 228 -2.55 -12.69 -23.88
CA ALA A 228 -2.93 -14.04 -23.46
C ALA A 228 -3.73 -14.00 -22.14
N VAL A 229 -4.88 -13.30 -22.16
CA VAL A 229 -5.71 -13.13 -20.96
C VAL A 229 -6.12 -14.50 -20.38
N PRO A 230 -5.89 -14.77 -19.08
CA PRO A 230 -6.02 -16.11 -18.48
C PRO A 230 -7.47 -16.56 -18.25
N VAL A 231 -8.45 -15.79 -18.73
CA VAL A 231 -9.88 -16.03 -18.55
C VAL A 231 -10.64 -15.72 -19.83
N SER A 232 -11.66 -16.53 -20.13
CA SER A 232 -12.44 -16.32 -21.34
C SER A 232 -13.32 -15.06 -21.23
N LYS A 233 -13.52 -14.39 -22.37
CA LYS A 233 -14.42 -13.22 -22.48
C LYS A 233 -15.82 -13.51 -21.91
N ASN A 234 -16.39 -14.68 -22.19
CA ASN A 234 -17.71 -15.06 -21.70
C ASN A 234 -17.73 -15.14 -20.17
N ARG A 235 -16.68 -15.71 -19.56
CA ARG A 235 -16.55 -15.76 -18.10
C ARG A 235 -16.46 -14.36 -17.49
N VAL A 236 -15.72 -13.44 -18.11
CA VAL A 236 -15.64 -12.03 -17.68
C VAL A 236 -17.01 -11.34 -17.79
N ALA A 237 -17.70 -11.53 -18.91
CA ALA A 237 -19.02 -10.95 -19.13
C ALA A 237 -20.04 -11.45 -18.09
N ASP A 238 -20.08 -12.76 -17.85
CA ASP A 238 -21.10 -13.38 -17.00
C ASP A 238 -20.84 -13.16 -15.50
N ARG A 239 -19.58 -13.31 -15.06
CA ARG A 239 -19.25 -13.36 -13.63
C ARG A 239 -18.75 -12.04 -13.06
N LEU A 240 -18.41 -11.06 -13.90
CA LEU A 240 -17.93 -9.76 -13.45
C LEU A 240 -18.78 -8.64 -14.03
N ALA A 241 -18.84 -8.50 -15.36
CA ALA A 241 -19.50 -7.36 -16.00
C ALA A 241 -21.00 -7.29 -15.69
N LYS A 242 -21.75 -8.40 -15.87
CA LYS A 242 -23.19 -8.43 -15.57
C LYS A 242 -23.49 -8.19 -14.09
N VAL A 243 -22.70 -8.78 -13.19
CA VAL A 243 -22.89 -8.62 -11.73
C VAL A 243 -22.62 -7.17 -11.32
N ARG A 244 -21.50 -6.59 -11.77
CA ARG A 244 -21.14 -5.19 -11.51
C ARG A 244 -22.15 -4.22 -12.07
N ASN A 245 -22.63 -4.42 -13.30
CA ASN A 245 -23.61 -3.52 -13.91
C ASN A 245 -24.96 -3.54 -13.18
N ARG A 246 -25.42 -4.73 -12.73
CA ARG A 246 -26.61 -4.81 -11.86
C ARG A 246 -26.41 -4.08 -10.53
N ALA A 247 -25.24 -4.21 -9.92
CA ALA A 247 -24.91 -3.55 -8.66
C ALA A 247 -24.79 -2.03 -8.78
N ALA A 248 -24.09 -1.55 -9.81
CA ALA A 248 -23.82 -0.14 -10.04
C ALA A 248 -25.06 0.60 -10.55
N HIS A 249 -25.75 0.07 -11.57
CA HIS A 249 -26.85 0.76 -12.24
C HIS A 249 -28.23 0.30 -11.77
N GLY A 250 -28.39 -0.97 -11.42
CA GLY A 250 -29.67 -1.52 -10.95
C GLY A 250 -29.87 -1.42 -9.43
N GLY A 251 -28.84 -1.01 -8.67
CA GLY A 251 -28.89 -0.97 -7.21
C GLY A 251 -29.02 -2.34 -6.54
N VAL A 252 -28.85 -3.43 -7.30
CA VAL A 252 -29.00 -4.80 -6.79
C VAL A 252 -27.83 -5.15 -5.89
N VAL A 253 -28.10 -5.74 -4.73
CA VAL A 253 -27.05 -6.30 -3.86
C VAL A 253 -26.73 -7.71 -4.37
N PRO A 254 -25.49 -7.99 -4.83
CA PRO A 254 -25.08 -9.32 -5.25
C PRO A 254 -25.12 -10.33 -4.10
N SER A 255 -25.25 -11.62 -4.42
CA SER A 255 -25.08 -12.67 -3.41
C SER A 255 -23.62 -12.77 -2.94
N PRO A 256 -23.34 -13.38 -1.77
CA PRO A 256 -21.96 -13.63 -1.34
C PRO A 256 -21.15 -14.37 -2.40
N ASP A 257 -21.70 -15.42 -3.01
CA ASP A 257 -21.02 -16.21 -4.04
C ASP A 257 -20.72 -15.39 -5.30
N GLU A 258 -21.66 -14.54 -5.73
CA GLU A 258 -21.45 -13.62 -6.85
C GLU A 258 -20.32 -12.64 -6.55
N ALA A 259 -20.28 -12.08 -5.34
CA ALA A 259 -19.25 -11.12 -4.93
C ALA A 259 -17.85 -11.77 -4.84
N HIS A 260 -17.74 -12.94 -4.22
CA HIS A 260 -16.48 -13.68 -4.15
C HIS A 260 -15.99 -14.10 -5.54
N SER A 261 -16.90 -14.58 -6.39
CA SER A 261 -16.57 -14.95 -7.77
C SER A 261 -16.11 -13.75 -8.60
N ALA A 262 -16.78 -12.60 -8.48
CA ALA A 262 -16.40 -11.37 -9.16
C ALA A 262 -15.03 -10.86 -8.69
N TYR A 263 -14.79 -10.82 -7.37
CA TYR A 263 -13.51 -10.43 -6.79
C TYR A 263 -12.36 -11.33 -7.25
N ALA A 264 -12.52 -12.65 -7.19
CA ALA A 264 -11.48 -13.59 -7.60
C ALA A 264 -11.14 -13.46 -9.10
N LEU A 265 -12.16 -13.22 -9.94
CA LEU A 265 -11.97 -12.99 -11.37
C LEU A 265 -11.26 -11.65 -11.64
N ALA A 266 -11.68 -10.58 -10.96
CA ALA A 266 -11.01 -9.28 -11.05
C ALA A 266 -9.56 -9.36 -10.62
N ARG A 267 -9.25 -10.02 -9.49
CA ARG A 267 -7.88 -10.25 -9.03
C ARG A 267 -7.03 -10.93 -10.10
N THR A 268 -7.55 -11.99 -10.70
CA THR A 268 -6.85 -12.71 -11.79
C THR A 268 -6.54 -11.81 -12.98
N LEU A 269 -7.48 -10.94 -13.38
CA LEU A 269 -7.28 -9.98 -14.47
C LEU A 269 -6.25 -8.91 -14.11
N VAL A 270 -6.30 -8.37 -12.89
CA VAL A 270 -5.36 -7.36 -12.41
C VAL A 270 -3.95 -7.93 -12.29
N ASP A 271 -3.79 -9.15 -11.75
CA ASP A 271 -2.51 -9.85 -11.65
C ASP A 271 -1.87 -10.08 -13.02
N HIS A 272 -2.69 -10.40 -14.03
CA HIS A 272 -2.22 -10.58 -15.40
C HIS A 272 -1.86 -9.26 -16.08
N ALA A 273 -2.74 -8.27 -16.02
CA ALA A 273 -2.57 -7.01 -16.76
C ALA A 273 -1.50 -6.11 -16.13
N CYS A 274 -1.42 -6.08 -14.80
CA CYS A 274 -0.49 -5.28 -14.01
C CYS A 274 0.23 -6.19 -13.00
N PRO A 275 1.15 -7.05 -13.45
CA PRO A 275 1.93 -7.88 -12.55
C PRO A 275 2.73 -6.99 -11.60
N LEU A 276 2.85 -7.43 -10.35
CA LEU A 276 3.72 -6.76 -9.38
C LEU A 276 5.15 -7.25 -9.64
N ASP A 277 6.07 -6.32 -9.86
CA ASP A 277 7.50 -6.61 -9.92
C ASP A 277 8.01 -6.86 -8.50
N ILE A 278 7.73 -8.05 -7.97
CA ILE A 278 8.24 -8.50 -6.68
C ILE A 278 9.49 -9.32 -6.97
N PRO A 279 10.65 -8.99 -6.39
CA PRO A 279 11.81 -9.87 -6.44
C PRO A 279 11.41 -11.26 -5.95
N THR A 280 11.56 -12.27 -6.81
CA THR A 280 11.38 -13.67 -6.38
C THR A 280 12.60 -14.08 -5.57
N ASP A 281 12.44 -15.02 -4.62
CA ASP A 281 13.59 -15.55 -3.87
C ASP A 281 14.62 -16.09 -4.86
N GLN A 282 15.76 -15.39 -4.96
CA GLN A 282 16.99 -15.91 -5.54
C GLN A 282 17.84 -16.54 -4.42
#